data_AF-A0A7H4PEM2-F1
#
_entry.id   AF-A0A7H4PEM2-F1
#
_cell.length_a   1.000
_cell.length_b   1.000
_cell.length_c   1.000
_cell.angle_alpha   90.00
_cell.angle_beta   90.00
_cell.angle_gamma   90.00
#
_symmetry.space_group_name_H-M   'P 1'
#
loop_
_entity.id
_entity.type
_entity.pdbx_description
1 polymer ?
#
loop_
_entity_poly.entity_id
_entity_poly.type
_entity_poly.pdbx_seq_one_letter_code
_entity_poly.pdbx_strand_id
1 'polypeptide(L)' 'MPSRPKTPDVLLSDIRMPGMDGLALLKQIKQRHPMLPVIIMTAHSDLDAAVSAYQQGAFDYLPKPFDIDEAVALVESCH' A
#
# COMPACT_ATOMS: atom_id res chain seq x y z
N MET A 1 25.77 -15.32 -10.05
CA MET A 1 24.47 -15.84 -9.55
C MET A 1 23.43 -14.76 -9.78
N PRO A 2 22.43 -14.93 -10.67
CA PRO A 2 21.36 -13.95 -10.77
C PRO A 2 20.45 -14.09 -9.54
N SER A 3 20.31 -13.02 -8.76
CA SER A 3 19.36 -12.95 -7.66
C SER A 3 17.95 -13.14 -8.21
N ARG A 4 17.29 -14.24 -7.86
CA ARG A 4 15.87 -14.47 -8.15
C ARG A 4 15.09 -13.23 -7.66
N PRO A 5 14.22 -12.62 -8.49
CA PRO A 5 13.45 -11.47 -8.02
C PRO A 5 12.62 -11.93 -6.82
N LYS A 6 12.98 -11.46 -5.63
CA LYS A 6 12.19 -11.69 -4.42
C LYS A 6 10.95 -10.83 -4.57
N THR A 7 9.80 -11.48 -4.67
CA THR A 7 8.53 -10.79 -4.43
C THR A 7 8.58 -10.22 -3.01
N PRO A 8 8.27 -8.94 -2.83
CA PRO A 8 8.22 -8.35 -1.49
C PRO A 8 7.12 -9.02 -0.67
N ASP A 9 7.27 -9.02 0.65
CA ASP A 9 6.27 -9.56 1.57
C ASP A 9 5.09 -8.59 1.77
N VAL A 10 5.39 -7.28 1.78
CA VAL A 10 4.41 -6.19 1.88
C VAL A 10 4.84 -5.04 0.97
N LEU A 11 3.87 -4.35 0.36
CA LEU A 11 4.12 -3.10 -0.36
C LEU A 11 3.51 -1.91 0.38
N LEU A 12 4.33 -0.89 0.65
CA LEU A 12 3.85 0.43 1.05
C LEU A 12 3.93 1.38 -0.16
N SER A 13 2.84 2.05 -0.50
CA SER A 13 2.79 3.03 -1.59
C SER A 13 2.07 4.29 -1.17
N ASP A 14 2.53 5.46 -1.62
CA ASP A 14 1.77 6.71 -1.50
C ASP A 14 0.57 6.69 -2.48
N ILE A 15 -0.54 7.28 -2.07
CA ILE A 15 -1.70 7.49 -2.94
C ILE A 15 -1.42 8.59 -3.97
N ARG A 16 -0.68 9.64 -3.58
CA ARG A 16 -0.37 10.78 -4.42
C ARG A 16 1.09 10.71 -4.86
N MET A 17 1.34 10.04 -5.98
CA MET A 17 2.64 10.07 -6.63
C MET A 17 2.59 10.89 -7.93
N PRO A 18 3.63 11.68 -8.25
CA PRO A 18 3.72 12.34 -9.55
C PRO A 18 3.82 11.29 -10.66
N GLY A 19 2.89 11.34 -11.61
CA GLY A 19 2.87 10.48 -12.81
C GLY A 19 1.90 9.29 -12.73
N MET A 20 1.84 8.57 -11.61
CA MET A 20 0.95 7.41 -11.45
C MET A 20 0.21 7.47 -10.11
N ASP A 21 -1.11 7.27 -10.13
CA ASP A 21 -1.93 7.21 -8.92
C ASP A 21 -1.64 5.90 -8.14
N GLY A 22 -1.46 5.98 -6.83
CA GLY A 22 -1.29 4.82 -5.96
C GLY A 22 -2.46 3.84 -6.02
N LEU A 23 -3.68 4.32 -6.31
CA LEU A 23 -4.84 3.46 -6.54
C LEU A 23 -4.72 2.65 -7.84
N ALA A 24 -4.19 3.27 -8.90
CA ALA A 24 -3.94 2.57 -10.16
C ALA A 24 -2.87 1.48 -9.99
N LEU A 25 -1.83 1.77 -9.20
CA LEU A 25 -0.82 0.79 -8.84
C LEU A 25 -1.41 -0.37 -8.03
N LEU A 26 -2.21 -0.08 -7.01
CA LEU A 26 -2.91 -1.08 -6.20
C LEU A 26 -3.71 -2.04 -7.10
N LYS A 27 -4.48 -1.50 -8.04
CA LYS A 27 -5.27 -2.30 -8.98
C LYS A 27 -4.40 -3.23 -9.84
N GLN A 28 -3.29 -2.73 -10.39
CA GLN A 28 -2.36 -3.54 -11.18
C GLN A 28 -1.73 -4.66 -10.35
N ILE A 29 -1.34 -4.34 -9.11
CA ILE A 29 -0.71 -5.29 -8.22
C ILE A 29 -1.69 -6.36 -7.77
N LYS A 30 -2.92 -6.00 -7.41
CA LYS A 30 -3.94 -6.98 -7.03
C LYS A 30 -4.33 -7.91 -8.17
N GLN A 31 -4.24 -7.45 -9.42
CA GLN A 31 -4.43 -8.30 -10.59
C GLN A 31 -3.28 -9.30 -10.80
N ARG A 32 -2.03 -8.90 -10.52
CA ARG A 32 -0.84 -9.72 -10.80
C ARG A 32 -0.38 -10.57 -9.61
N HIS A 33 -0.57 -10.05 -8.41
CA HIS A 33 -0.20 -10.61 -7.10
C HIS A 33 -1.35 -10.38 -6.10
N PRO A 34 -2.48 -11.12 -6.22
CA PRO A 34 -3.65 -10.93 -5.35
C PRO A 34 -3.33 -11.11 -3.85
N MET A 35 -2.37 -11.97 -3.54
CA MET A 35 -1.94 -12.28 -2.17
C MET A 35 -0.92 -11.29 -1.61
N LEU A 36 -0.42 -10.33 -2.39
CA LEU A 36 0.49 -9.32 -1.87
C LEU A 36 -0.31 -8.30 -1.05
N PRO A 37 -0.08 -8.16 0.27
CA PRO A 37 -0.65 -7.07 1.05
C PRO A 37 -0.07 -5.74 0.58
N VAL A 38 -0.95 -4.77 0.37
CA VAL A 38 -0.61 -3.43 -0.09
C VAL A 38 -1.18 -2.45 0.92
N ILE A 39 -0.31 -1.65 1.51
CA ILE A 39 -0.64 -0.57 2.44
C ILE A 39 -0.52 0.75 1.69
N ILE A 40 -1.58 1.55 1.72
CA ILE A 40 -1.62 2.84 1.02
C ILE A 40 -1.40 3.98 2.01
N MET A 41 -0.34 4.75 1.83
CA MET A 41 -0.09 5.97 2.58
C MET A 41 -0.84 7.13 1.96
N THR A 42 -1.55 7.92 2.77
CA THR A 42 -2.39 9.03 2.29
C THR A 42 -2.17 10.29 3.12
N ALA A 43 -2.47 11.48 2.60
CA ALA A 43 -2.56 12.67 3.46
C ALA A 43 -3.90 12.71 4.19
N HIS A 44 -3.97 13.38 5.34
CA HIS A 44 -5.23 13.51 6.09
C HIS A 44 -6.39 14.12 5.26
N SER A 45 -6.07 14.95 4.27
CA SER A 45 -7.02 15.55 3.32
C SER A 45 -7.63 14.57 2.31
N ASP A 46 -7.11 13.34 2.22
CA ASP A 46 -7.41 12.38 1.16
C ASP A 46 -8.12 11.12 1.74
N LEU A 47 -9.05 11.33 2.69
CA LEU A 47 -9.82 10.27 3.34
C LEU A 47 -10.68 9.47 2.35
N ASP A 48 -11.34 10.14 1.41
CA ASP A 48 -12.15 9.48 0.37
C ASP A 48 -11.31 8.51 -0.47
N ALA A 49 -10.06 8.87 -0.71
CA ALA A 49 -9.12 8.09 -1.48
C ALA A 49 -8.63 6.86 -0.66
N ALA A 50 -8.49 6.99 0.66
CA ALA A 50 -8.23 5.86 1.56
C ALA A 50 -9.39 4.85 1.59
N VAL A 51 -10.64 5.35 1.67
CA VAL A 51 -11.83 4.50 1.60
C VAL A 51 -11.88 3.76 0.26
N SER A 52 -11.58 4.47 -0.83
CA SER A 52 -11.51 3.86 -2.16
C SER A 52 -10.41 2.80 -2.28
N ALA A 53 -9.24 3.02 -1.67
CA ALA A 53 -8.16 2.03 -1.63
C ALA A 53 -8.61 0.74 -0.92
N TYR A 54 -9.25 0.89 0.24
CA TYR A 54 -9.76 -0.24 1.00
C TYR A 54 -10.79 -1.05 0.20
N GLN A 55 -11.75 -0.38 -0.45
CA GLN A 55 -12.73 -1.03 -1.32
C GLN A 55 -12.10 -1.72 -2.54
N GLN A 56 -10.96 -1.23 -3.02
CA GLN A 56 -10.21 -1.82 -4.13
C GLN A 56 -9.29 -2.99 -3.70
N GLY A 57 -9.33 -3.37 -2.42
CA GLY A 57 -8.62 -4.52 -1.88
C GLY A 57 -7.23 -4.18 -1.34
N ALA A 58 -6.94 -2.91 -1.03
CA ALA A 58 -5.81 -2.59 -0.16
C ALA A 58 -5.95 -3.38 1.16
N PHE A 59 -4.81 -3.79 1.71
CA PHE A 59 -4.80 -4.45 3.02
C PHE A 59 -5.19 -3.45 4.10
N ASP A 60 -4.52 -2.28 4.08
CA ASP A 60 -4.83 -1.18 4.98
C ASP A 60 -4.33 0.15 4.39
N TYR A 61 -4.53 1.24 5.13
CA TYR A 61 -4.01 2.56 4.80
C TYR A 61 -3.32 3.20 6.01
N LEU A 62 -2.35 4.08 5.73
CA LEU A 62 -1.56 4.76 6.74
C LEU A 62 -1.63 6.28 6.51
N PRO A 63 -2.39 7.03 7.31
CA PRO A 63 -2.54 8.48 7.12
C PRO A 63 -1.28 9.24 7.57
N LYS A 64 -0.89 10.26 6.82
CA LYS A 64 0.21 11.18 7.16
C LYS A 64 -0.33 12.40 7.93
N PRO A 65 0.40 12.88 8.96
CA PRO A 65 1.62 12.29 9.51
C PRO A 65 1.34 11.01 10.31
N PHE A 66 2.23 10.03 10.22
CA PHE A 66 2.20 8.78 11.00
C PHE A 66 3.50 8.61 11.78
N ASP A 67 3.44 7.84 12.85
CA ASP A 67 4.62 7.43 13.60
C ASP A 67 5.25 6.17 12.99
N ILE A 68 6.57 6.02 13.12
CA ILE A 68 7.29 4.85 12.59
C ILE A 68 6.79 3.57 13.26
N ASP A 69 6.47 3.63 14.56
CA ASP A 69 5.95 2.50 15.32
C ASP A 69 4.60 2.02 14.78
N GLU A 70 3.74 2.94 14.34
CA GLU A 70 2.46 2.63 13.69
C GLU A 70 2.67 1.92 12.34
N ALA A 71 3.62 2.42 11.54
CA ALA A 71 3.97 1.79 10.27
C ALA A 71 4.53 0.37 10.45
N VAL A 72 5.38 0.16 11.45
CA VAL A 72 5.96 -1.15 11.77
C VAL A 72 4.88 -2.13 12.24
N ALA A 73 4.03 -1.70 13.18
CA ALA A 73 2.93 -2.54 13.67
C ALA A 73 1.99 -2.98 12.54
N LEU A 74 1.76 -2.12 11.56
CA LEU A 74 0.92 -2.42 10.40
C LEU A 74 1.57 -3.41 9.43
N VAL A 75 2.89 -3.36 9.27
CA VAL A 75 3.63 -4.35 8.48
C VAL A 75 3.65 -5.71 9.19
N GLU A 76 3.79 -5.72 10.51
CA GLU A 76 3.77 -6.95 11.31
C GLU A 76 2.39 -7.62 11.34
N SER A 77 1.30 -6.87 11.19
CA SER A 77 -0.07 -7.43 11.12
C SER A 77 -0.40 -8.10 9.79
N CYS A 78 0.43 -7.91 8.76
CA CYS A 78 0.28 -8.57 7.46
C CYS A 78 0.77 -10.03 7.45
N HIS A 79 1.38 -10.51 8.54
CA HIS A 79 1.96 -11.84 8.69
C HIS A 79 0.99 -12.88 9.26
#